data_AF-A0A966PAR7-F1
#
_entry.id   AF-A0A966PAR7-F1
#
_cell.length_a   1.000
_cell.length_b   1.000
_cell.length_c   1.000
_cell.angle_alpha   90.00
_cell.angle_beta   90.00
_cell.angle_gamma   90.00
#
_symmetry.space_group_name_H-M   'P 1'
#
loop_
_entity.id
_entity.type
_entity.pdbx_description
1 polymer ?
#
loop_
_entity_poly.entity_id
_entity_poly.type
_entity_poly.pdbx_seq_one_letter_code
_entity_poly.pdbx_strand_id
1 'polypeptide(L)'
;MRIDSHHHLWDLNGTPREWLAGDVLEPINRTFTMDDFRRERAGAKIDSSILVQSATSYDELNEMFEIAQEDESIAGLVAWIDMSSADALERLSKYLDLPGAEKLVGIRDGAQGRTDTGWLSSEQVVKNVNKLAAELLTFDLLVDPPHLPASIELVRQVPDNLFVLDHIGKPNIAKGEISEWTNMINGLAAFENVLCKVSGLITEADWKSWEQKQFSPYFQVILEAFGADRIMFGSDWPVCKLAGSYDEVVALAEFLVADLSDSEKSKFWSGNAEKAYAI
;
A
#
# COMPACT_ATOMS: atom_id res chain seq x y z
N MET A 1 -18.56 5.81 -6.43
CA MET A 1 -17.75 4.60 -6.25
C MET A 1 -16.69 4.90 -5.21
N ARG A 2 -16.35 3.93 -4.35
CA ARG A 2 -15.19 4.02 -3.44
C ARG A 2 -14.32 2.78 -3.57
N ILE A 3 -13.01 2.99 -3.56
CA ILE A 3 -11.98 1.96 -3.67
C ILE A 3 -11.18 1.95 -2.38
N ASP A 4 -11.03 0.77 -1.79
CA ASP A 4 -10.00 0.52 -0.79
C ASP A 4 -8.71 0.09 -1.49
N SER A 5 -7.76 1.01 -1.64
CA SER A 5 -6.52 0.76 -2.39
C SER A 5 -5.49 -0.10 -1.64
N HIS A 6 -5.79 -0.54 -0.41
CA HIS A 6 -4.83 -1.32 0.37
C HIS A 6 -5.54 -2.20 1.38
N HIS A 7 -5.66 -3.48 1.05
CA HIS A 7 -6.01 -4.51 2.02
C HIS A 7 -5.27 -5.81 1.69
N HIS A 8 -5.30 -6.74 2.62
CA HIS A 8 -4.67 -8.04 2.55
C HIS A 8 -5.68 -9.15 2.84
N LEU A 9 -5.36 -10.34 2.37
CA LEU A 9 -6.05 -11.58 2.69
C LEU A 9 -4.99 -12.64 2.98
N TRP A 10 -5.29 -13.57 3.88
CA TRP A 10 -4.40 -14.69 4.12
C TRP A 10 -5.09 -15.88 4.75
N ASP A 11 -4.64 -17.07 4.34
CA ASP A 11 -4.93 -18.33 5.03
C ASP A 11 -3.66 -18.84 5.72
N LEU A 12 -3.74 -19.06 7.03
CA LEU A 12 -2.63 -19.60 7.81
C LEU A 12 -2.32 -21.07 7.51
N ASN A 13 -3.23 -21.78 6.83
CA ASN A 13 -2.94 -23.13 6.33
C ASN A 13 -2.21 -23.13 4.98
N GLY A 14 -2.14 -21.98 4.30
CA GLY A 14 -1.49 -21.80 3.00
C GLY A 14 -0.07 -21.25 3.14
N THR A 15 0.24 -20.24 2.33
CA THR A 15 1.56 -19.59 2.32
C THR A 15 1.97 -19.06 3.72
N PRO A 16 3.15 -19.45 4.25
CA PRO A 16 3.64 -18.95 5.54
C PRO A 16 3.89 -17.44 5.55
N ARG A 17 3.59 -16.79 6.68
CA ARG A 17 3.75 -15.35 6.90
C ARG A 17 4.57 -15.10 8.16
N GLU A 18 5.89 -15.04 8.00
CA GLU A 18 6.84 -14.96 9.12
C GLU A 18 6.65 -13.69 9.96
N TRP A 19 6.19 -12.60 9.35
CA TRP A 19 5.96 -11.32 10.03
C TRP A 19 4.78 -11.35 11.01
N LEU A 20 3.87 -12.35 10.95
CA LEU A 20 2.78 -12.54 11.91
C LEU A 20 3.25 -13.12 13.27
N ALA A 21 4.55 -13.33 13.44
CA ALA A 21 5.10 -13.85 14.68
C ALA A 21 5.05 -12.82 15.83
N GLY A 22 4.67 -13.29 17.02
CA GLY A 22 4.76 -12.54 18.28
C GLY A 22 3.40 -12.17 18.89
N ASP A 23 3.38 -12.06 20.22
CA ASP A 23 2.15 -11.88 21.00
C ASP A 23 1.38 -10.61 20.62
N VAL A 24 2.10 -9.57 20.20
CA VAL A 24 1.51 -8.28 19.81
C VAL A 24 0.66 -8.38 18.54
N LEU A 25 0.89 -9.41 17.71
CA LEU A 25 0.17 -9.65 16.45
C LEU A 25 -0.92 -10.73 16.59
N GLU A 26 -1.11 -11.29 17.78
CA GLU A 26 -2.12 -12.33 18.05
C GLU A 26 -3.52 -12.01 17.50
N PRO A 27 -4.06 -10.76 17.62
CA PRO A 27 -5.39 -10.44 17.11
C PRO A 27 -5.57 -10.64 15.60
N ILE A 28 -4.47 -10.60 14.85
CA ILE A 28 -4.44 -10.79 13.39
C ILE A 28 -3.74 -12.09 12.98
N ASN A 29 -3.22 -12.87 13.93
CA ASN A 29 -2.61 -14.17 13.66
C ASN A 29 -3.69 -15.26 13.50
N ARG A 30 -4.58 -15.06 12.52
CA ARG A 30 -5.65 -15.98 12.10
C ARG A 30 -5.94 -15.79 10.61
N THR A 31 -6.64 -16.75 10.00
CA THR A 31 -7.09 -16.64 8.60
C THR A 31 -8.08 -15.48 8.42
N PHE A 32 -7.90 -14.69 7.35
CA PHE A 32 -8.79 -13.64 6.87
C PHE A 32 -9.12 -13.87 5.40
N THR A 33 -10.39 -14.14 5.13
CA THR A 33 -10.93 -14.49 3.81
C THR A 33 -11.65 -13.33 3.15
N MET A 34 -11.96 -13.48 1.86
CA MET A 34 -12.76 -12.47 1.15
C MET A 34 -14.16 -12.28 1.78
N ASP A 35 -14.73 -13.34 2.36
CA ASP A 35 -15.99 -13.24 3.11
C ASP A 35 -15.86 -12.42 4.40
N ASP A 36 -14.72 -12.50 5.09
CA ASP A 36 -14.44 -11.62 6.22
C ASP A 36 -14.36 -10.16 5.75
N PHE A 37 -13.60 -9.88 4.68
CA PHE A 37 -13.46 -8.54 4.13
C PHE A 37 -14.80 -7.96 3.66
N ARG A 38 -15.62 -8.73 2.93
CA ARG A 38 -16.97 -8.32 2.51
C ARG A 38 -17.84 -7.92 3.70
N ARG A 39 -17.78 -8.65 4.82
CA ARG A 39 -18.52 -8.30 6.05
C ARG A 39 -18.00 -7.03 6.68
N GLU A 40 -16.68 -6.87 6.78
CA GLU A 40 -16.05 -5.72 7.44
C GLU A 40 -16.29 -4.42 6.66
N ARG A 41 -16.23 -4.44 5.32
CA ARG A 41 -16.41 -3.23 4.50
C ARG A 41 -17.88 -2.86 4.21
N ALA A 42 -18.84 -3.71 4.58
CA ALA A 42 -20.26 -3.53 4.24
C ALA A 42 -20.84 -2.19 4.74
N GLY A 43 -20.40 -1.72 5.91
CA GLY A 43 -20.83 -0.44 6.49
C GLY A 43 -20.21 0.79 5.83
N ALA A 44 -19.03 0.64 5.23
CA ALA A 44 -18.19 1.73 4.72
C ALA A 44 -18.50 2.16 3.28
N LYS A 45 -19.39 1.43 2.58
CA LYS A 45 -19.74 1.66 1.16
C LYS A 45 -18.51 1.64 0.24
N ILE A 46 -17.63 0.68 0.46
CA ILE A 46 -16.48 0.38 -0.41
C ILE A 46 -16.94 -0.58 -1.50
N ASP A 47 -16.91 -0.13 -2.75
CA ASP A 47 -17.41 -0.89 -3.90
C ASP A 47 -16.36 -1.88 -4.41
N SER A 48 -15.10 -1.45 -4.48
CA SER A 48 -13.98 -2.25 -4.99
C SER A 48 -12.72 -2.12 -4.13
N SER A 49 -11.73 -2.98 -4.34
CA SER A 49 -10.47 -2.91 -3.62
C SER A 49 -9.26 -3.33 -4.46
N ILE A 50 -8.07 -2.92 -4.01
CA ILE A 50 -6.79 -3.44 -4.46
C ILE A 50 -6.29 -4.43 -3.41
N LEU A 51 -6.12 -5.70 -3.80
CA LEU A 51 -5.55 -6.73 -2.94
C LEU A 51 -4.03 -6.68 -3.06
N VAL A 52 -3.36 -6.44 -1.95
CA VAL A 52 -1.90 -6.32 -1.89
C VAL A 52 -1.32 -7.58 -1.25
N GLN A 53 -0.19 -8.07 -1.75
CA GLN A 53 0.53 -9.22 -1.20
C GLN A 53 0.69 -9.10 0.32
N SER A 54 0.75 -10.21 1.03
CA SER A 54 1.03 -10.26 2.47
C SER A 54 2.16 -11.22 2.83
N ALA A 55 2.76 -11.89 1.86
CA ALA A 55 3.91 -12.77 2.00
C ALA A 55 4.93 -12.51 0.89
N THR A 56 6.22 -12.75 1.18
CA THR A 56 7.29 -12.73 0.17
C THR A 56 7.36 -14.08 -0.54
N SER A 57 6.28 -14.44 -1.25
CA SER A 57 6.11 -15.75 -1.87
C SER A 57 5.48 -15.65 -3.26
N TYR A 58 6.01 -16.40 -4.21
CA TYR A 58 5.39 -16.58 -5.51
C TYR A 58 4.11 -17.44 -5.44
N ASP A 59 3.94 -18.25 -4.39
CA ASP A 59 2.73 -19.05 -4.21
C ASP A 59 1.52 -18.16 -3.91
N GLU A 60 1.71 -17.07 -3.14
CA GLU A 60 0.63 -16.11 -2.86
C GLU A 60 0.16 -15.41 -4.13
N LEU A 61 1.03 -15.18 -5.13
CA LEU A 61 0.62 -14.59 -6.40
C LEU A 61 -0.44 -15.45 -7.11
N ASN A 62 -0.26 -16.78 -7.12
CA ASN A 62 -1.27 -17.69 -7.68
C ASN A 62 -2.57 -17.64 -6.87
N GLU A 63 -2.48 -17.67 -5.53
CA GLU A 63 -3.65 -17.54 -4.64
C GLU A 63 -4.43 -16.24 -4.91
N MET A 64 -3.74 -15.12 -5.12
CA MET A 64 -4.35 -13.82 -5.43
C MET A 64 -5.08 -13.82 -6.79
N PHE A 65 -4.54 -14.50 -7.80
CA PHE A 65 -5.21 -14.66 -9.10
C PHE A 65 -6.49 -15.48 -9.01
N GLU A 66 -6.50 -16.54 -8.19
CA GLU A 66 -7.70 -17.33 -7.93
C GLU A 66 -8.77 -16.47 -7.23
N ILE A 67 -8.40 -15.71 -6.21
CA ILE A 67 -9.30 -14.81 -5.50
C ILE A 67 -9.92 -13.76 -6.45
N ALA A 68 -9.10 -13.15 -7.33
CA ALA A 68 -9.57 -12.14 -8.25
C ALA A 68 -10.54 -12.66 -9.33
N GLN A 69 -10.44 -13.94 -9.69
CA GLN A 69 -11.40 -14.59 -10.58
C GLN A 69 -12.74 -14.88 -9.88
N GLU A 70 -12.71 -15.15 -8.59
CA GLU A 70 -13.91 -15.47 -7.80
C GLU A 70 -14.65 -14.24 -7.28
N ASP A 71 -13.98 -13.09 -7.17
CA ASP A 71 -14.59 -11.85 -6.68
C ASP A 71 -14.27 -10.63 -7.58
N GLU A 72 -15.27 -10.22 -8.36
CA GLU A 72 -15.20 -9.06 -9.27
C GLU A 72 -14.93 -7.73 -8.56
N SER A 73 -15.15 -7.64 -7.24
CA SER A 73 -14.86 -6.42 -6.48
C SER A 73 -13.37 -6.19 -6.24
N ILE A 74 -12.51 -7.20 -6.49
CA ILE A 74 -11.08 -6.99 -6.61
C ILE A 74 -10.80 -6.30 -7.95
N ALA A 75 -10.52 -5.00 -7.88
CA ALA A 75 -10.24 -4.19 -9.07
C ALA A 75 -8.81 -4.39 -9.57
N GLY A 76 -7.87 -4.65 -8.67
CA GLY A 76 -6.48 -4.92 -9.01
C GLY A 76 -5.71 -5.64 -7.91
N LEU A 77 -4.55 -6.17 -8.29
CA LEU A 77 -3.62 -6.93 -7.46
C LEU A 77 -2.26 -6.25 -7.45
N VAL A 78 -1.66 -6.11 -6.26
CA VAL A 78 -0.26 -5.71 -6.10
C VAL A 78 0.52 -6.90 -5.53
N ALA A 79 1.31 -7.55 -6.37
CA ALA A 79 1.96 -8.83 -6.06
C ALA A 79 3.40 -8.68 -5.57
N TRP A 80 3.93 -9.74 -4.96
CA TRP A 80 5.35 -9.82 -4.64
C TRP A 80 6.16 -10.44 -5.79
N ILE A 81 7.32 -9.87 -6.08
CA ILE A 81 8.38 -10.45 -6.91
C ILE A 81 9.71 -10.08 -6.24
N ASP A 82 10.70 -10.99 -6.23
CA ASP A 82 12.03 -10.69 -5.68
C ASP A 82 12.78 -9.69 -6.57
N MET A 83 12.73 -8.42 -6.20
CA MET A 83 13.34 -7.34 -6.99
C MET A 83 14.86 -7.31 -6.88
N SER A 84 15.44 -8.10 -5.97
CA SER A 84 16.88 -8.29 -5.84
C SER A 84 17.42 -9.33 -6.84
N SER A 85 16.55 -10.14 -7.43
CA SER A 85 16.97 -11.21 -8.33
C SER A 85 17.16 -10.72 -9.76
N ALA A 86 18.24 -11.17 -10.42
CA ALA A 86 18.50 -10.86 -11.83
C ALA A 86 17.43 -11.45 -12.79
N ASP A 87 16.72 -12.49 -12.36
CA ASP A 87 15.67 -13.18 -13.12
C ASP A 87 14.24 -12.74 -12.73
N ALA A 88 14.07 -11.67 -11.94
CA ALA A 88 12.77 -11.20 -11.42
C ALA A 88 11.67 -11.13 -12.49
N LEU A 89 11.96 -10.45 -13.62
CA LEU A 89 11.00 -10.26 -14.70
C LEU A 89 10.79 -11.55 -15.52
N GLU A 90 11.81 -12.40 -15.64
CA GLU A 90 11.65 -13.72 -16.26
C GLU A 90 10.70 -14.58 -15.42
N ARG A 91 10.80 -14.51 -14.10
CA ARG A 91 9.86 -15.18 -13.19
C ARG A 91 8.46 -14.62 -13.33
N LEU A 92 8.31 -13.29 -13.27
CA LEU A 92 7.01 -12.63 -13.45
C LEU A 92 6.33 -13.07 -14.76
N SER A 93 7.07 -13.14 -15.87
CA SER A 93 6.51 -13.54 -17.17
C SER A 93 5.83 -14.92 -17.18
N LYS A 94 6.19 -15.82 -16.26
CA LYS A 94 5.58 -17.16 -16.13
C LYS A 94 4.16 -17.11 -15.56
N TYR A 95 3.79 -15.99 -14.95
CA TYR A 95 2.50 -15.77 -14.30
C TYR A 95 1.53 -14.95 -15.16
N LEU A 96 2.04 -14.17 -16.13
CA LEU A 96 1.24 -13.21 -16.90
C LEU A 96 0.20 -13.85 -17.83
N ASP A 97 0.35 -15.13 -18.16
CA ASP A 97 -0.61 -15.90 -18.97
C ASP A 97 -1.66 -16.65 -18.12
N LEU A 98 -1.57 -16.58 -16.79
CA LEU A 98 -2.52 -17.26 -15.90
C LEU A 98 -3.86 -16.51 -15.84
N PRO A 99 -4.99 -17.21 -15.68
CA PRO A 99 -6.27 -16.57 -15.41
C PRO A 99 -6.19 -15.67 -14.16
N GLY A 100 -6.69 -14.44 -14.24
CA GLY A 100 -6.60 -13.44 -13.16
C GLY A 100 -5.37 -12.52 -13.27
N ALA A 101 -4.39 -12.85 -14.11
CA ALA A 101 -3.21 -12.01 -14.32
C ALA A 101 -3.53 -10.64 -14.94
N GLU A 102 -4.67 -10.51 -15.64
CA GLU A 102 -5.17 -9.24 -16.15
C GLU A 102 -5.52 -8.22 -15.04
N LYS A 103 -5.66 -8.70 -13.80
CA LYS A 103 -5.86 -7.87 -12.61
C LYS A 103 -4.55 -7.46 -11.94
N LEU A 104 -3.39 -7.93 -12.41
CA LEU A 104 -2.10 -7.50 -11.87
C LEU A 104 -1.82 -6.06 -12.29
N VAL A 105 -1.74 -5.15 -11.32
CA VAL A 105 -1.58 -3.71 -11.55
C VAL A 105 -0.32 -3.13 -10.93
N GLY A 106 0.32 -3.87 -10.03
CA GLY A 106 1.54 -3.40 -9.38
C GLY A 106 2.37 -4.51 -8.76
N ILE A 107 3.60 -4.16 -8.40
CA ILE A 107 4.54 -5.00 -7.68
C ILE A 107 4.94 -4.32 -6.37
N ARG A 108 5.07 -5.10 -5.30
CA ARG A 108 5.61 -4.67 -4.01
C ARG A 108 6.63 -5.67 -3.50
N ASP A 109 7.87 -5.22 -3.36
CA ASP A 109 8.91 -5.92 -2.59
C ASP A 109 9.37 -4.98 -1.48
N GLY A 110 8.86 -5.20 -0.26
CA GLY A 110 8.97 -4.24 0.83
C GLY A 110 10.42 -4.05 1.31
N ALA A 111 10.81 -2.79 1.50
CA ALA A 111 12.08 -2.45 2.16
C ALA A 111 11.95 -2.42 3.69
N GLN A 112 10.72 -2.30 4.20
CA GLN A 112 10.42 -2.34 5.63
C GLN A 112 11.13 -3.49 6.34
N GLY A 113 11.72 -3.19 7.51
CA GLY A 113 12.41 -4.18 8.35
C GLY A 113 13.76 -4.67 7.81
N ARG A 114 14.18 -4.27 6.61
CA ARG A 114 15.52 -4.58 6.10
C ARG A 114 16.58 -3.79 6.87
N THR A 115 17.73 -4.41 7.09
CA THR A 115 18.87 -3.74 7.73
C THR A 115 19.61 -2.82 6.78
N ASP A 116 19.59 -3.14 5.48
CA ASP A 116 20.16 -2.29 4.42
C ASP A 116 19.18 -1.19 4.02
N THR A 117 19.36 -0.01 4.58
CA THR A 117 18.52 1.15 4.27
C THR A 117 18.72 1.67 2.84
N GLY A 118 19.77 1.23 2.13
CA GLY A 118 20.07 1.57 0.75
C GLY A 118 19.51 0.57 -0.27
N TRP A 119 18.81 -0.49 0.15
CA TRP A 119 18.42 -1.59 -0.73
C TRP A 119 17.62 -1.15 -1.97
N LEU A 120 16.68 -0.21 -1.81
CA LEU A 120 15.83 0.30 -2.91
C LEU A 120 16.63 1.00 -4.02
N SER A 121 17.77 1.61 -3.69
CA SER A 121 18.62 2.29 -4.66
C SER A 121 19.76 1.41 -5.18
N SER A 122 19.78 0.12 -4.83
CA SER A 122 20.74 -0.84 -5.37
C SER A 122 20.56 -1.02 -6.88
N GLU A 123 21.67 -1.27 -7.59
CA GLU A 123 21.68 -1.37 -9.06
C GLU A 123 20.67 -2.39 -9.59
N GLN A 124 20.56 -3.54 -8.93
CA GLN A 124 19.69 -4.62 -9.38
C GLN A 124 18.20 -4.30 -9.16
N VAL A 125 17.84 -3.67 -8.04
CA VAL A 125 16.46 -3.23 -7.77
C VAL A 125 16.06 -2.14 -8.77
N VAL A 126 16.89 -1.10 -8.94
CA VAL A 126 16.65 -0.02 -9.91
C VAL A 126 16.45 -0.58 -11.33
N LYS A 127 17.32 -1.50 -11.75
CA LYS A 127 17.22 -2.17 -13.06
C LYS A 127 15.91 -2.94 -13.23
N ASN A 128 15.45 -3.64 -12.20
CA ASN A 128 14.23 -4.44 -12.28
C ASN A 128 12.98 -3.54 -12.24
N VAL A 129 12.94 -2.52 -11.38
CA VAL A 129 11.84 -1.55 -11.32
C VAL A 129 11.72 -0.79 -12.65
N ASN A 130 12.83 -0.43 -13.28
CA ASN A 130 12.81 0.20 -14.61
C ASN A 130 12.19 -0.69 -15.69
N LYS A 131 12.24 -2.02 -15.55
CA LYS A 131 11.57 -2.92 -16.49
C LYS A 131 10.07 -3.02 -16.23
N LEU A 132 9.60 -2.80 -14.99
CA LEU A 132 8.16 -2.79 -14.67
C LEU A 132 7.41 -1.69 -15.41
N ALA A 133 8.06 -0.55 -15.65
CA ALA A 133 7.48 0.55 -16.43
C ALA A 133 7.01 0.10 -17.83
N ALA A 134 7.72 -0.84 -18.45
CA ALA A 134 7.35 -1.39 -19.76
C ALA A 134 6.14 -2.33 -19.69
N GLU A 135 5.90 -2.95 -18.53
CA GLU A 135 4.75 -3.81 -18.26
C GLU A 135 3.53 -3.01 -17.74
N LEU A 136 3.66 -1.68 -17.64
CA LEU A 136 2.63 -0.79 -17.08
C LEU A 136 2.22 -1.13 -15.63
N LEU A 137 3.12 -1.76 -14.88
CA LEU A 137 2.90 -2.10 -13.47
C LEU A 137 3.46 -1.02 -12.55
N THR A 138 2.70 -0.64 -11.53
CA THR A 138 3.20 0.26 -10.48
C THR A 138 4.28 -0.42 -9.64
N PHE A 139 5.09 0.38 -8.94
CA PHE A 139 5.90 -0.12 -7.84
C PHE A 139 5.48 0.52 -6.51
N ASP A 140 4.95 -0.28 -5.60
CA ASP A 140 4.47 0.18 -4.30
C ASP A 140 5.63 0.21 -3.29
N LEU A 141 5.85 1.39 -2.69
CA LEU A 141 6.97 1.67 -1.79
C LEU A 141 6.55 1.44 -0.33
N LEU A 142 6.71 0.21 0.15
CA LEU A 142 6.58 -0.14 1.58
C LEU A 142 7.92 0.05 2.31
N VAL A 143 7.99 1.09 3.14
CA VAL A 143 9.23 1.57 3.74
C VAL A 143 9.06 1.99 5.20
N ASP A 144 10.12 1.81 6.00
CA ASP A 144 10.30 2.58 7.24
C ASP A 144 11.01 3.92 6.92
N PRO A 145 10.90 4.96 7.79
CA PRO A 145 11.52 6.26 7.54
C PRO A 145 13.01 6.23 7.12
N PRO A 146 13.88 5.36 7.69
CA PRO A 146 15.28 5.26 7.26
C PRO A 146 15.50 4.86 5.79
N HIS A 147 14.51 4.25 5.14
CA HIS A 147 14.58 3.81 3.74
C HIS A 147 14.12 4.89 2.75
N LEU A 148 13.44 5.95 3.21
CA LEU A 148 12.92 7.01 2.34
C LEU A 148 14.00 7.69 1.47
N PRO A 149 15.25 7.92 1.93
CA PRO A 149 16.31 8.41 1.06
C PRO A 149 16.58 7.50 -0.15
N ALA A 150 16.56 6.19 0.04
CA ALA A 150 16.74 5.23 -1.04
C ALA A 150 15.53 5.17 -1.98
N SER A 151 14.31 5.36 -1.46
CA SER A 151 13.11 5.52 -2.29
C SER A 151 13.18 6.73 -3.21
N ILE A 152 13.62 7.88 -2.69
CA ILE A 152 13.81 9.11 -3.48
C ILE A 152 14.80 8.85 -4.62
N GLU A 153 15.90 8.17 -4.31
CA GLU A 153 16.92 7.84 -5.28
C GLU A 153 16.43 6.83 -6.36
N LEU A 154 15.62 5.85 -5.97
CA LEU A 154 14.98 4.93 -6.90
C LEU A 154 14.04 5.67 -7.87
N VAL A 155 13.12 6.48 -7.34
CA VAL A 155 12.16 7.27 -8.14
C VAL A 155 12.91 8.18 -9.12
N ARG A 156 13.98 8.83 -8.66
CA ARG A 156 14.82 9.70 -9.50
C ARG A 156 15.48 8.95 -10.66
N GLN A 157 15.88 7.69 -10.44
CA GLN A 157 16.53 6.87 -11.46
C GLN A 157 15.55 6.20 -12.43
N VAL A 158 14.28 6.08 -12.05
CA VAL A 158 13.24 5.40 -12.84
C VAL A 158 12.03 6.33 -13.05
N PRO A 159 12.20 7.47 -13.76
CA PRO A 159 11.15 8.47 -13.90
C PRO A 159 9.93 7.99 -14.70
N ASP A 160 10.08 6.94 -15.51
CA ASP A 160 9.02 6.40 -16.38
C ASP A 160 8.09 5.42 -15.65
N ASN A 161 8.45 4.96 -14.45
CA ASN A 161 7.60 4.09 -13.64
C ASN A 161 6.66 4.91 -12.74
N LEU A 162 5.45 4.41 -12.49
CA LEU A 162 4.53 4.99 -11.51
C LEU A 162 4.76 4.35 -10.14
N PHE A 163 4.94 5.18 -9.12
CA PHE A 163 5.17 4.75 -7.74
C PHE A 163 4.00 5.08 -6.84
N VAL A 164 3.71 4.19 -5.90
CA VAL A 164 2.71 4.43 -4.85
C VAL A 164 3.36 4.27 -3.49
N LEU A 165 3.48 5.38 -2.75
CA LEU A 165 3.98 5.36 -1.38
C LEU A 165 2.93 4.74 -0.45
N ASP A 166 3.28 3.62 0.18
CA ASP A 166 2.42 2.97 1.17
C ASP A 166 2.44 3.76 2.49
N HIS A 167 1.28 3.78 3.16
CA HIS A 167 1.07 4.27 4.53
C HIS A 167 1.74 5.61 4.85
N ILE A 168 1.66 6.56 3.92
CA ILE A 168 2.30 7.88 4.01
C ILE A 168 3.79 7.82 4.40
N GLY A 169 4.51 6.74 4.08
CA GLY A 169 5.91 6.56 4.45
C GLY A 169 6.15 6.29 5.94
N LYS A 170 5.14 5.79 6.65
CA LYS A 170 5.22 5.28 8.04
C LYS A 170 5.85 6.25 9.05
N PRO A 171 5.33 7.48 9.20
CA PRO A 171 5.81 8.40 10.24
C PRO A 171 5.62 7.77 11.62
N ASN A 172 6.50 8.12 12.55
CA ASN A 172 6.41 7.64 13.93
C ASN A 172 5.40 8.47 14.74
N ILE A 173 4.12 8.23 14.47
CA ILE A 173 2.99 8.99 15.03
C ILE A 173 2.93 8.84 16.55
N ALA A 174 3.20 7.65 17.07
CA ALA A 174 3.22 7.37 18.51
C ALA A 174 4.19 8.29 19.29
N LYS A 175 5.28 8.75 18.65
CA LYS A 175 6.23 9.68 19.25
C LYS A 175 6.02 11.15 18.86
N GLY A 176 5.06 11.45 17.98
CA GLY A 176 4.84 12.80 17.47
C GLY A 176 5.97 13.31 16.56
N GLU A 177 6.78 12.41 15.98
CA GLU A 177 7.92 12.77 15.14
C GLU A 177 7.44 13.10 13.72
N ILE A 178 7.42 14.40 13.37
CA ILE A 178 6.93 14.87 12.06
C ILE A 178 8.03 15.49 11.19
N SER A 179 9.00 16.22 11.77
CA SER A 179 9.88 17.11 11.00
C SER A 179 10.77 16.38 9.98
N GLU A 180 11.44 15.30 10.36
CA GLU A 180 12.35 14.58 9.44
C GLU A 180 11.56 13.85 8.35
N TRP A 181 10.45 13.24 8.74
CA TRP A 181 9.51 12.61 7.83
C TRP A 181 8.95 13.61 6.80
N THR A 182 8.55 14.82 7.21
CA THR A 182 8.08 15.88 6.30
C THR A 182 9.11 16.19 5.21
N ASN A 183 10.39 16.28 5.56
CA ASN A 183 11.45 16.56 4.58
C ASN A 183 11.55 15.44 3.53
N MET A 184 11.44 14.18 3.97
CA MET A 184 11.49 13.03 3.07
C MET A 184 10.24 12.94 2.18
N ILE A 185 9.06 13.23 2.74
CA ILE A 185 7.80 13.30 2.00
C ILE A 185 7.85 14.37 0.91
N ASN A 186 8.34 15.57 1.23
CA ASN A 186 8.52 16.62 0.23
C ASN A 186 9.50 16.20 -0.88
N GLY A 187 10.54 15.44 -0.54
CA GLY A 187 11.48 14.88 -1.50
C GLY A 187 10.82 13.90 -2.49
N LEU A 188 9.96 13.00 -2.02
CA LEU A 188 9.19 12.10 -2.89
C LEU A 188 8.11 12.83 -3.68
N ALA A 189 7.38 13.74 -3.04
CA ALA A 189 6.26 14.43 -3.67
C ALA A 189 6.68 15.40 -4.78
N ALA A 190 7.97 15.80 -4.82
CA ALA A 190 8.56 16.57 -5.91
C ALA A 190 8.54 15.84 -7.26
N PHE A 191 8.34 14.52 -7.26
CA PHE A 191 8.21 13.70 -8.46
C PHE A 191 6.74 13.47 -8.79
N GLU A 192 6.29 13.91 -9.97
CA GLU A 192 4.88 13.84 -10.39
C GLU A 192 4.36 12.40 -10.57
N ASN A 193 5.27 11.45 -10.81
CA ASN A 193 4.99 10.02 -10.96
C ASN A 193 4.88 9.26 -9.61
N VAL A 194 4.84 9.97 -8.48
CA VAL A 194 4.61 9.38 -7.15
C VAL A 194 3.25 9.78 -6.61
N LEU A 195 2.44 8.78 -6.28
CA LEU A 195 1.19 8.90 -5.53
C LEU A 195 1.37 8.34 -4.11
N CYS A 196 0.41 8.60 -3.23
CA CYS A 196 0.52 8.26 -1.82
C CYS A 196 -0.80 7.69 -1.27
N LYS A 197 -0.71 6.57 -0.56
CA LYS A 197 -1.84 5.99 0.17
C LYS A 197 -1.92 6.58 1.57
N VAL A 198 -3.05 7.20 1.88
CA VAL A 198 -3.45 7.56 3.24
C VAL A 198 -4.08 6.31 3.86
N SER A 199 -3.22 5.48 4.45
CA SER A 199 -3.52 4.15 4.98
C SER A 199 -2.57 3.82 6.14
N GLY A 200 -2.84 2.76 6.90
CA GLY A 200 -1.92 2.26 7.94
C GLY A 200 -1.60 3.25 9.08
N LEU A 201 -2.36 4.33 9.22
CA LEU A 201 -2.02 5.42 10.16
C LEU A 201 -2.14 5.00 11.62
N ILE A 202 -3.22 4.31 11.96
CA ILE A 202 -3.55 3.99 13.35
C ILE A 202 -2.58 2.98 13.97
N THR A 203 -1.92 2.17 13.15
CA THR A 203 -0.89 1.21 13.56
C THR A 203 0.49 1.84 13.74
N GLU A 204 0.69 3.08 13.27
CA GLU A 204 1.89 3.87 13.58
C GLU A 204 1.72 4.79 14.81
N ALA A 205 0.49 4.90 15.31
CA ALA A 205 0.15 5.61 16.55
C ALA A 205 0.20 4.68 17.78
N ASP A 206 -0.12 5.21 18.97
CA ASP A 206 -0.39 4.35 20.12
C ASP A 206 -1.72 3.59 19.90
N TRP A 207 -1.63 2.27 19.71
CA TRP A 207 -2.75 1.42 19.31
C TRP A 207 -3.93 1.42 20.29
N LYS A 208 -3.71 1.82 21.54
CA LYS A 208 -4.73 1.74 22.61
C LYS A 208 -5.37 3.09 22.90
N SER A 209 -4.78 4.19 22.45
CA SER A 209 -5.15 5.53 22.92
C SER A 209 -5.08 6.60 21.85
N TRP A 210 -5.00 6.22 20.58
CA TRP A 210 -5.00 7.17 19.48
C TRP A 210 -6.31 7.97 19.42
N GLU A 211 -6.21 9.23 18.99
CA GLU A 211 -7.36 10.13 18.74
C GLU A 211 -7.31 10.69 17.31
N GLN A 212 -8.45 10.87 16.67
CA GLN A 212 -8.52 11.33 15.27
C GLN A 212 -7.74 12.63 14.99
N LYS A 213 -7.80 13.59 15.91
CA LYS A 213 -7.17 14.91 15.75
C LYS A 213 -5.66 14.86 15.63
N GLN A 214 -5.00 13.83 16.16
CA GLN A 214 -3.54 13.74 16.12
C GLN A 214 -3.01 13.44 14.71
N PHE A 215 -3.87 12.95 13.82
CA PHE A 215 -3.48 12.61 12.44
C PHE A 215 -3.54 13.82 11.50
N SER A 216 -4.24 14.89 11.88
CA SER A 216 -4.39 16.10 11.06
C SER A 216 -3.05 16.73 10.64
N PRO A 217 -2.03 16.88 11.51
CA PRO A 217 -0.73 17.42 11.11
C PRO A 217 -0.03 16.59 10.02
N TYR A 218 -0.11 15.26 10.10
CA TYR A 218 0.48 14.37 9.10
C TYR A 218 -0.29 14.42 7.78
N PHE A 219 -1.62 14.37 7.85
CA PHE A 219 -2.46 14.51 6.66
C PHE A 219 -2.24 15.85 5.95
N GLN A 220 -2.09 16.95 6.71
CA GLN A 220 -1.84 18.27 6.14
C GLN A 220 -0.52 18.31 5.35
N VAL A 221 0.55 17.70 5.88
CA VAL A 221 1.83 17.57 5.14
C VAL A 221 1.63 16.79 3.84
N ILE A 222 0.89 15.69 3.88
CA ILE A 222 0.62 14.87 2.69
C ILE A 222 -0.21 15.63 1.66
N LEU A 223 -1.25 16.34 2.11
CA LEU A 223 -2.11 17.15 1.25
C LEU A 223 -1.33 18.31 0.62
N GLU A 224 -0.47 19.00 1.38
CA GLU A 224 0.38 20.09 0.87
C GLU A 224 1.44 19.59 -0.13
N ALA A 225 2.06 18.45 0.16
CA ALA A 225 3.15 17.92 -0.65
C ALA A 225 2.64 17.27 -1.95
N PHE A 226 1.65 16.37 -1.84
CA PHE A 226 1.15 15.60 -2.99
C PHE A 226 0.00 16.30 -3.73
N GLY A 227 -0.79 17.11 -3.02
CA GLY A 227 -2.06 17.62 -3.51
C GLY A 227 -3.16 16.55 -3.53
N ALA A 228 -4.42 16.99 -3.65
CA ALA A 228 -5.58 16.10 -3.70
C ALA A 228 -5.60 15.18 -4.94
N ASP A 229 -4.79 15.46 -5.96
CA ASP A 229 -4.68 14.67 -7.20
C ASP A 229 -3.78 13.44 -7.10
N ARG A 230 -3.09 13.24 -5.97
CA ARG A 230 -2.10 12.16 -5.80
C ARG A 230 -2.21 11.41 -4.48
N ILE A 231 -3.31 11.57 -3.76
CA ILE A 231 -3.57 10.89 -2.49
C ILE A 231 -4.78 9.96 -2.60
N MET A 232 -4.71 8.76 -2.04
CA MET A 232 -5.81 7.79 -2.11
C MET A 232 -6.04 7.07 -0.78
N PHE A 233 -7.27 6.65 -0.53
CA PHE A 233 -7.64 5.88 0.66
C PHE A 233 -7.15 4.42 0.58
N GLY A 234 -6.67 3.88 1.69
CA GLY A 234 -6.51 2.43 1.89
C GLY A 234 -6.75 2.07 3.36
N SER A 235 -7.38 0.92 3.63
CA SER A 235 -7.73 0.54 5.00
C SER A 235 -6.57 -0.07 5.77
N ASP A 236 -5.63 -0.71 5.07
CA ASP A 236 -4.63 -1.60 5.65
C ASP A 236 -5.28 -2.77 6.44
N TRP A 237 -6.49 -3.17 6.06
CA TRP A 237 -7.16 -4.31 6.68
C TRP A 237 -6.50 -5.62 6.24
N PRO A 238 -6.36 -6.63 7.13
CA PRO A 238 -6.80 -6.65 8.52
C PRO A 238 -5.71 -6.19 9.51
N VAL A 239 -4.56 -5.68 9.06
CA VAL A 239 -3.49 -5.16 9.92
C VAL A 239 -4.01 -4.04 10.82
N CYS A 240 -4.90 -3.19 10.30
CA CYS A 240 -5.55 -2.13 11.07
C CYS A 240 -6.22 -2.62 12.35
N LYS A 241 -6.66 -3.90 12.41
CA LYS A 241 -7.31 -4.54 13.56
C LYS A 241 -6.43 -4.65 14.80
N LEU A 242 -5.13 -4.38 14.67
CA LEU A 242 -4.22 -4.22 15.82
C LEU A 242 -4.51 -2.98 16.65
N ALA A 243 -5.05 -1.93 16.01
CA ALA A 243 -5.28 -0.63 16.63
C ALA A 243 -6.74 -0.16 16.54
N GLY A 244 -7.56 -0.70 15.63
CA GLY A 244 -8.95 -0.27 15.44
C GLY A 244 -9.71 -1.06 14.38
N SER A 245 -11.02 -0.84 14.31
CA SER A 245 -11.92 -1.46 13.35
C SER A 245 -11.82 -0.82 11.96
N TYR A 246 -12.34 -1.52 10.93
CA TYR A 246 -12.44 -0.99 9.58
C TYR A 246 -13.23 0.33 9.53
N ASP A 247 -14.37 0.37 10.24
CA ASP A 247 -15.22 1.57 10.32
C ASP A 247 -14.51 2.75 11.00
N GLU A 248 -13.66 2.50 12.00
CA GLU A 248 -12.84 3.54 12.62
C GLU A 248 -11.79 4.11 11.67
N VAL A 249 -11.16 3.27 10.83
CA VAL A 249 -10.24 3.73 9.79
C VAL A 249 -10.95 4.58 8.74
N VAL A 250 -12.14 4.14 8.30
CA VAL A 250 -12.95 4.91 7.35
C VAL A 250 -13.42 6.22 7.97
N ALA A 251 -13.88 6.21 9.22
CA ALA A 251 -14.27 7.43 9.94
C ALA A 251 -13.10 8.40 10.12
N LEU A 252 -11.88 7.89 10.35
CA LEU A 252 -10.68 8.71 10.37
C LEU A 252 -10.41 9.34 8.99
N ALA A 253 -10.50 8.56 7.92
CA ALA A 253 -10.31 9.10 6.57
C ALA A 253 -11.36 10.18 6.22
N GLU A 254 -12.64 9.96 6.54
CA GLU A 254 -13.72 10.96 6.39
C GLU A 254 -13.45 12.23 7.19
N PHE A 255 -12.94 12.10 8.42
CA PHE A 255 -12.53 13.22 9.25
C PHE A 255 -11.39 14.01 8.61
N LEU A 256 -10.36 13.34 8.09
CA LEU A 256 -9.20 13.98 7.49
C LEU A 256 -9.56 14.74 6.20
N VAL A 257 -10.44 14.18 5.37
CA VAL A 257 -10.84 14.82 4.11
C VAL A 257 -12.04 15.76 4.24
N ALA A 258 -12.52 16.04 5.45
CA ALA A 258 -13.78 16.76 5.68
C ALA A 258 -13.83 18.12 4.97
N ASP A 259 -12.71 18.85 4.94
CA ASP A 259 -12.60 20.19 4.35
C ASP A 259 -12.28 20.19 2.84
N LEU A 260 -12.03 19.02 2.23
CA LEU A 260 -11.85 18.91 0.79
C LEU A 260 -13.18 19.13 0.04
N SER A 261 -13.09 19.66 -1.18
CA SER A 261 -14.24 19.75 -2.08
C SER A 261 -14.75 18.37 -2.48
N ASP A 262 -16.00 18.29 -2.96
CA ASP A 262 -16.59 17.03 -3.40
C ASP A 262 -15.78 16.37 -4.54
N SER A 263 -15.19 17.18 -5.42
CA SER A 263 -14.32 16.67 -6.49
C SER A 263 -13.03 16.07 -5.95
N GLU A 264 -12.40 16.70 -4.95
CA GLU A 264 -11.18 16.20 -4.32
C GLU A 264 -11.46 14.94 -3.49
N LYS A 265 -12.59 14.91 -2.76
CA LYS A 265 -13.06 13.70 -2.08
C LYS A 265 -13.27 12.56 -3.06
N SER A 266 -13.90 12.81 -4.23
CA SER A 266 -14.09 11.78 -5.25
C SER A 266 -12.77 11.19 -5.75
N LYS A 267 -11.74 12.04 -5.93
CA LYS A 267 -10.38 11.60 -6.30
C LYS A 267 -9.74 10.76 -5.20
N PHE A 268 -9.80 11.23 -3.96
CA PHE A 268 -9.28 10.52 -2.80
C PHE A 268 -9.90 9.12 -2.61
N TRP A 269 -11.22 9.03 -2.77
CA TRP A 269 -11.96 7.78 -2.55
C TRP A 269 -11.91 6.81 -3.73
N SER A 270 -11.54 7.25 -4.95
CA SER A 270 -11.53 6.35 -6.13
C SER A 270 -10.63 6.83 -7.25
N GLY A 271 -10.80 8.06 -7.73
CA GLY A 271 -10.17 8.54 -8.97
C GLY A 271 -8.65 8.45 -9.01
N ASN A 272 -7.97 8.63 -7.88
CA ASN A 272 -6.52 8.51 -7.83
C ASN A 272 -6.04 7.06 -7.85
N ALA A 273 -6.81 6.12 -7.27
CA ALA A 273 -6.53 4.70 -7.37
C ALA A 273 -6.79 4.18 -8.80
N GLU A 274 -7.89 4.59 -9.43
CA GLU A 274 -8.19 4.31 -10.84
C GLU A 274 -7.05 4.75 -11.75
N LYS A 275 -6.59 6.00 -11.57
CA LYS A 275 -5.48 6.55 -12.33
C LYS A 275 -4.16 5.82 -12.07
N ALA A 276 -3.85 5.51 -10.81
CA ALA A 276 -2.57 4.87 -10.45
C ALA A 276 -2.45 3.46 -11.02
N TYR A 277 -3.52 2.68 -10.91
CA TYR A 277 -3.53 1.26 -11.23
C TYR A 277 -4.17 0.93 -12.58
N ALA A 278 -4.62 1.95 -13.34
CA ALA A 278 -5.25 1.81 -14.64
C ALA A 278 -6.46 0.85 -14.67
N ILE A 279 -7.31 0.93 -13.63
CA ILE A 279 -8.51 0.11 -13.42
C ILE A 279 -9.80 0.83 -13.78
#